data_AF-A0A0C9VFW7-F1
#
_entry.id   AF-A0A0C9VFW7-F1
#
_cell.length_a   1.000
_cell.length_b   1.000
_cell.length_c   1.000
_cell.angle_alpha   90.00
_cell.angle_beta   90.00
_cell.angle_gamma   90.00
#
_symmetry.space_group_name_H-M   'P 1'
#
loop_
_entity.id
_entity.type
_entity.pdbx_description
1 polymer ?
#
loop_
_entity_poly.entity_id
_entity_poly.type
_entity_poly.pdbx_seq_one_letter_code
_entity_poly.pdbx_strand_id
1 'polypeptide(L)'
;RHTNTYIPLGPQLLPILSYTLAPSTSSKSASLRALPFDTTIRAPAPYLRTRIYAECLAEEAVFVLAEWMGTPNVQGSIAFPEISVPIVLGMRKALKVAREGGGKGGAGKQVAEVKNLVERIEEGVKWVEEKRRNVSFGPAQLDEVKRWEEKLSAKVGDSPVGKYLKIVRKARERRRKLLEKAREGEDEILEE
;
A
#
# COMPACT_ATOMS: atom_id res chain seq x y z
N ARG A 1 -8.50 0.54 -21.49
CA ARG A 1 -7.27 1.20 -22.01
C ARG A 1 -6.54 1.79 -20.81
N HIS A 2 -5.35 1.28 -20.46
CA HIS A 2 -4.48 1.96 -19.49
C HIS A 2 -3.64 2.98 -20.24
N THR A 3 -3.71 4.25 -19.86
CA THR A 3 -2.78 5.26 -20.36
C THR A 3 -1.43 4.99 -19.70
N ASN A 4 -0.36 4.72 -20.45
CA ASN A 4 1.01 4.50 -19.95
C ASN A 4 1.63 5.78 -19.33
N THR A 5 0.80 6.58 -18.67
CA THR A 5 1.15 7.83 -18.02
C THR A 5 1.53 7.53 -16.59
N TYR A 6 2.76 7.87 -16.23
CA TYR A 6 3.22 7.78 -14.86
C TYR A 6 2.59 8.89 -14.01
N ILE A 7 1.92 8.51 -12.92
CA ILE A 7 1.35 9.43 -11.93
C ILE A 7 2.07 9.14 -10.60
N PRO A 8 2.88 10.06 -10.06
CA PRO A 8 3.62 9.83 -8.82
C PRO A 8 2.70 9.97 -7.60
N LEU A 9 2.17 8.85 -7.10
CA LEU A 9 1.31 8.85 -5.91
C LEU A 9 2.10 8.85 -4.58
N GLY A 10 3.35 8.38 -4.61
CA GLY A 10 4.24 8.35 -3.45
C GLY A 10 4.29 9.65 -2.62
N PRO A 11 4.55 10.82 -3.23
CA PRO A 11 4.61 12.10 -2.52
C PRO A 11 3.32 12.47 -1.76
N GLN A 12 2.16 11.98 -2.19
CA GLN A 12 0.87 12.27 -1.55
C GLN A 12 0.54 11.26 -0.43
N LEU A 13 0.94 10.00 -0.59
CA LEU A 13 0.61 8.93 0.35
C LEU A 13 1.60 8.84 1.52
N LEU A 14 2.88 9.15 1.31
CA LEU A 14 3.90 9.08 2.37
C LEU A 14 3.62 10.02 3.55
N PRO A 15 3.17 11.27 3.37
CA PRO A 15 2.78 12.13 4.49
C PRO A 15 1.62 11.56 5.30
N ILE A 16 0.64 10.91 4.64
CA ILE A 16 -0.50 10.27 5.30
C ILE A 16 -0.01 9.11 6.19
N LEU A 17 0.84 8.24 5.65
CA LEU A 17 1.45 7.14 6.42
C LEU A 17 2.27 7.68 7.59
N SER A 18 3.11 8.69 7.35
CA SER A 18 3.93 9.33 8.38
C SER A 18 3.07 9.91 9.51
N TYR A 19 1.95 10.54 9.17
CA TYR A 19 0.98 11.03 10.15
C TYR A 19 0.37 9.88 10.96
N THR A 20 -0.11 8.81 10.32
CA THR A 20 -0.75 7.68 11.03
C THR A 20 0.19 6.93 11.98
N LEU A 21 1.48 6.93 11.65
CA LEU A 21 2.55 6.32 12.45
C LEU A 21 3.10 7.23 13.55
N ALA A 22 2.80 8.53 13.49
CA ALA A 22 3.31 9.48 14.47
C ALA A 22 2.70 9.21 15.86
N PRO A 23 3.50 9.22 16.95
CA PRO A 23 3.02 8.94 18.30
C PRO A 23 1.91 9.89 18.78
N SER A 24 1.88 11.13 18.28
CA SER A 24 0.90 12.16 18.64
C SER A 24 -0.48 11.97 18.01
N THR A 25 -0.62 11.05 17.04
CA THR A 25 -1.83 10.92 16.21
C THR A 25 -2.95 10.15 16.88
N SER A 26 -2.64 9.19 17.75
CA SER A 26 -3.62 8.27 18.35
C SER A 26 -3.73 8.44 19.87
N SER A 27 -3.99 9.68 20.33
CA SER A 27 -4.07 9.99 21.76
C SER A 27 -5.38 9.56 22.44
N LYS A 28 -6.43 9.27 21.68
CA LYS A 28 -7.73 8.84 22.21
C LYS A 28 -7.97 7.35 21.97
N SER A 29 -8.23 6.60 23.04
CA SER A 29 -8.87 5.29 22.92
C SER A 29 -10.34 5.50 22.58
N ALA A 30 -10.87 4.74 21.62
CA ALA A 30 -12.27 4.81 21.25
C ALA A 30 -12.72 3.43 20.76
N SER A 31 -13.83 2.93 21.29
CA SER A 31 -14.53 1.71 20.85
C SER A 31 -15.51 2.01 19.71
N LEU A 32 -15.12 2.90 18.80
CA LEU A 32 -15.93 3.25 17.64
C LEU A 32 -15.84 2.15 16.58
N ARG A 33 -16.90 1.94 15.81
CA ARG A 33 -16.84 1.06 14.63
C ARG A 33 -15.80 1.62 13.63
N ALA A 34 -15.09 0.74 12.94
CA ALA A 34 -14.16 1.13 11.87
C ALA A 34 -14.85 2.04 10.84
N LEU A 35 -14.16 3.10 10.41
CA LEU A 35 -14.71 4.09 9.48
C LEU A 35 -14.63 3.57 8.03
N PRO A 36 -15.75 3.46 7.29
CA PRO A 36 -15.73 3.02 5.90
C PRO A 36 -15.34 4.17 4.97
N PHE A 37 -14.10 4.15 4.45
CA PHE A 37 -13.61 5.18 3.53
C PHE A 37 -14.21 5.11 2.12
N ASP A 38 -14.83 3.99 1.75
CA ASP A 38 -15.52 3.84 0.45
C ASP A 38 -16.73 4.78 0.31
N THR A 39 -17.38 5.13 1.43
CA THR A 39 -18.60 5.95 1.45
C THR A 39 -18.44 7.23 2.28
N THR A 40 -17.36 7.35 3.06
CA THR A 40 -17.12 8.48 3.96
C THR A 40 -16.07 9.43 3.40
N ILE A 41 -16.49 10.57 2.88
CA ILE A 41 -15.58 11.60 2.35
C ILE A 41 -14.95 12.45 3.48
N ARG A 42 -15.66 12.64 4.59
CA ARG A 42 -15.19 13.45 5.74
C ARG A 42 -15.30 12.65 7.04
N ALA A 43 -14.19 12.55 7.77
CA ALA A 43 -14.17 11.93 9.09
C ALA A 43 -15.05 12.71 10.09
N PRO A 44 -16.01 12.05 10.76
CA PRO A 44 -16.80 12.70 11.81
C PRO A 44 -15.94 13.15 13.00
N ALA A 45 -16.33 14.22 13.68
CA ALA A 45 -15.57 14.78 14.81
C ALA A 45 -15.19 13.76 15.92
N PRO A 46 -16.05 12.78 16.27
CA PRO A 46 -15.69 11.74 17.25
C PRO A 46 -14.50 10.87 16.86
N TYR A 47 -14.22 10.68 15.57
CA TYR A 47 -13.12 9.85 15.07
C TYR A 47 -11.76 10.55 15.12
N LEU A 48 -11.73 11.88 15.22
CA LEU A 48 -10.48 12.63 15.14
C LEU A 48 -9.56 12.32 16.33
N ARG A 49 -8.28 12.08 16.03
CA ARG A 49 -7.22 11.67 16.99
C ARG A 49 -7.47 10.35 17.71
N THR A 50 -8.41 9.54 17.22
CA THR A 50 -8.63 8.20 17.75
C THR A 50 -7.67 7.20 17.14
N ARG A 51 -7.32 6.17 17.91
CA ARG A 51 -6.54 5.04 17.41
C ARG A 51 -7.22 4.36 16.22
N ILE A 52 -8.54 4.17 16.26
CA ILE A 52 -9.28 3.48 15.21
C ILE A 52 -9.22 4.23 13.87
N TYR A 53 -9.29 5.57 13.92
CA TYR A 53 -9.14 6.39 12.72
C TYR A 53 -7.74 6.27 12.13
N ALA A 54 -6.70 6.33 12.96
CA ALA A 54 -5.31 6.16 12.52
C ALA A 54 -5.06 4.77 11.93
N GLU A 55 -5.64 3.71 12.52
CA GLU A 55 -5.57 2.34 11.99
C GLU A 55 -6.25 2.22 10.62
N CYS A 56 -7.51 2.68 10.48
CA CYS A 56 -8.21 2.61 9.21
C CYS A 56 -7.52 3.45 8.12
N LEU A 57 -7.02 4.64 8.47
CA LEU A 57 -6.33 5.51 7.52
C LEU A 57 -4.99 4.91 7.07
N ALA A 58 -4.25 4.26 7.98
CA ALA A 58 -3.03 3.55 7.63
C ALA A 58 -3.33 2.37 6.71
N GLU A 59 -4.35 1.57 7.02
CA GLU A 59 -4.78 0.43 6.21
C GLU A 59 -5.12 0.86 4.76
N GLU A 60 -5.85 1.96 4.59
CA GLU A 60 -6.16 2.52 3.27
C GLU A 60 -4.91 3.06 2.56
N ALA A 61 -4.09 3.86 3.24
CA ALA A 61 -2.90 4.43 2.62
C ALA A 61 -1.89 3.36 2.20
N VAL A 62 -1.72 2.31 3.01
CA VAL A 62 -0.90 1.13 2.68
C VAL A 62 -1.46 0.42 1.45
N PHE A 63 -2.77 0.17 1.41
CA PHE A 63 -3.39 -0.49 0.26
C PHE A 63 -3.23 0.33 -1.03
N VAL A 64 -3.56 1.62 -1.02
CA VAL A 64 -3.45 2.47 -2.21
C VAL A 64 -2.01 2.58 -2.69
N LEU A 65 -1.05 2.68 -1.76
CA LEU A 65 0.37 2.71 -2.11
C LEU A 65 0.82 1.36 -2.69
N ALA A 66 0.36 0.24 -2.13
CA ALA A 66 0.64 -1.08 -2.67
C ALA A 66 0.04 -1.27 -4.06
N GLU A 67 -1.22 -0.84 -4.28
CA GLU A 67 -1.89 -0.88 -5.57
C GLU A 67 -1.09 -0.13 -6.62
N TRP A 68 -0.66 1.08 -6.30
CA TRP A 68 0.18 1.90 -7.18
C TRP A 68 1.51 1.22 -7.51
N MET A 69 2.24 0.78 -6.48
CA MET A 69 3.54 0.11 -6.63
C MET A 69 3.45 -1.21 -7.39
N GLY A 70 2.30 -1.90 -7.33
CA GLY A 70 2.04 -3.15 -8.03
C GLY A 70 1.33 -2.99 -9.37
N THR A 71 1.11 -1.76 -9.86
CA THR A 71 0.54 -1.57 -11.20
C THR A 71 1.54 -2.04 -12.27
N PRO A 72 1.05 -2.55 -13.42
CA PRO A 72 1.93 -2.95 -14.52
C PRO A 72 2.88 -1.83 -14.96
N ASN A 73 2.40 -0.57 -14.97
CA ASN A 73 3.18 0.57 -15.44
C ASN A 73 4.29 1.00 -14.46
N VAL A 74 4.08 0.81 -13.15
CA VAL A 74 5.07 1.18 -12.14
C VAL A 74 6.04 0.02 -11.92
N GLN A 75 5.54 -1.18 -11.60
CA GLN A 75 6.40 -2.32 -11.32
C GLN A 75 7.04 -2.94 -12.56
N GLY A 76 6.35 -2.88 -13.69
CA GLY A 76 6.87 -3.35 -14.97
C GLY A 76 7.88 -2.41 -15.61
N SER A 77 8.10 -1.21 -15.03
CA SER A 77 9.11 -0.29 -15.53
C SER A 77 10.52 -0.77 -15.19
N ILE A 78 11.45 -0.55 -16.12
CA ILE A 78 12.88 -0.85 -15.91
C ILE A 78 13.49 -0.01 -14.78
N ALA A 79 12.89 1.14 -14.50
CA ALA A 79 13.27 2.08 -13.45
C ALA A 79 12.59 1.81 -12.10
N PHE A 80 11.84 0.71 -11.94
CA PHE A 80 11.18 0.39 -10.68
C PHE A 80 12.13 0.37 -9.45
N PRO A 81 13.38 -0.14 -9.54
CA PRO A 81 14.33 -0.04 -8.44
C PRO A 81 14.56 1.40 -7.99
N GLU A 82 14.76 2.33 -8.93
CA GLU A 82 14.99 3.74 -8.68
C GLU A 82 13.72 4.45 -8.16
N ILE A 83 12.55 4.14 -8.71
CA ILE A 83 11.24 4.68 -8.27
C ILE A 83 10.97 4.27 -6.81
N SER A 84 11.36 3.05 -6.42
CA SER A 84 11.08 2.49 -5.09
C SER A 84 11.91 3.14 -3.98
N VAL A 85 13.11 3.65 -4.28
CA VAL A 85 14.05 4.22 -3.29
C VAL A 85 13.39 5.30 -2.41
N PRO A 86 12.84 6.40 -2.94
CA PRO A 86 12.25 7.45 -2.09
C PRO A 86 11.05 6.94 -1.28
N ILE A 87 10.31 5.98 -1.80
CA ILE A 87 9.13 5.40 -1.14
C ILE A 87 9.54 4.57 0.07
N VAL A 88 10.48 3.64 -0.15
CA VAL A 88 11.02 2.78 0.91
C VAL A 88 11.71 3.61 1.99
N LEU A 89 12.52 4.61 1.60
CA LEU A 89 13.18 5.50 2.56
C LEU A 89 12.15 6.31 3.39
N GLY A 90 11.10 6.83 2.74
CA GLY A 90 10.02 7.53 3.42
C GLY A 90 9.32 6.68 4.46
N MET A 91 8.94 5.45 4.09
CA MET A 91 8.31 4.49 5.03
C MET A 91 9.26 4.08 6.15
N ARG A 92 10.54 3.79 5.86
CA ARG A 92 11.55 3.45 6.88
C ARG A 92 11.77 4.58 7.87
N LYS A 93 11.78 5.83 7.40
CA LYS A 93 11.85 7.02 8.26
C LYS A 93 10.61 7.10 9.18
N ALA A 94 9.41 6.92 8.64
CA ALA A 94 8.18 6.92 9.43
C ALA A 94 8.16 5.81 10.50
N LEU A 95 8.61 4.60 10.15
CA LEU A 95 8.76 3.48 11.09
C LEU A 95 9.75 3.78 12.21
N LYS A 96 10.86 4.46 11.90
CA LYS A 96 11.85 4.88 12.91
C LYS A 96 11.24 5.86 13.91
N VAL A 97 10.53 6.88 13.42
CA VAL A 97 9.84 7.88 14.28
C VAL A 97 8.79 7.20 15.17
N ALA A 98 8.02 6.25 14.63
CA ALA A 98 7.04 5.48 15.41
C ALA A 98 7.70 4.70 16.57
N ARG A 99 8.89 4.14 16.35
CA ARG A 99 9.65 3.40 17.36
C ARG A 99 10.22 4.30 18.45
N GLU A 100 10.76 5.46 18.10
CA GLU A 100 11.35 6.45 19.03
C GLU A 100 10.30 7.04 19.98
N GLY A 101 9.02 7.05 19.57
CA GLY A 101 7.88 7.43 20.41
C GLY A 101 7.57 6.50 21.58
N GLY A 102 8.37 5.45 21.80
CA GLY A 102 8.38 4.70 23.05
C GLY A 102 7.15 3.82 23.28
N GLY A 103 6.82 2.92 22.36
CA GLY A 103 6.07 1.65 22.57
C GLY A 103 4.68 1.68 23.25
N LYS A 104 4.23 2.83 23.75
CA LYS A 104 3.01 3.02 24.55
C LYS A 104 1.84 3.54 23.71
N GLY A 105 2.10 4.02 22.49
CA GLY A 105 1.07 4.38 21.52
C GLY A 105 0.67 3.14 20.72
N GLY A 106 -0.63 2.83 20.66
CA GLY A 106 -1.21 1.65 20.02
C GLY A 106 -1.02 1.53 18.50
N ALA A 107 0.13 1.92 17.96
CA ALA A 107 0.46 1.89 16.54
C ALA A 107 0.91 0.50 16.03
N GLY A 108 0.84 -0.55 16.86
CA GLY A 108 1.42 -1.87 16.55
C GLY A 108 0.89 -2.48 15.24
N LYS A 109 -0.40 -2.30 14.96
CA LYS A 109 -1.02 -2.79 13.72
C LYS A 109 -0.52 -2.00 12.50
N GLN A 110 -0.55 -0.67 12.56
CA GLN A 110 -0.10 0.21 11.47
C GLN A 110 1.39 0.00 11.16
N VAL A 111 2.22 -0.13 12.19
CA VAL A 111 3.66 -0.39 12.06
C VAL A 111 3.89 -1.74 11.36
N ALA A 112 3.14 -2.78 11.72
CA ALA A 112 3.24 -4.09 11.08
C ALA A 112 2.81 -4.04 9.60
N GLU A 113 1.72 -3.34 9.28
CA GLU A 113 1.25 -3.17 7.89
C GLU A 113 2.26 -2.44 7.01
N VAL A 114 2.81 -1.32 7.49
CA VAL A 114 3.82 -0.55 6.75
C VAL A 114 5.12 -1.34 6.61
N LYS A 115 5.55 -2.07 7.65
CA LYS A 115 6.74 -2.93 7.58
C LYS A 115 6.55 -4.04 6.55
N ASN A 116 5.40 -4.71 6.55
CA ASN A 116 5.09 -5.74 5.57
C ASN A 116 5.12 -5.18 4.15
N LEU A 117 4.52 -4.01 3.91
CA LEU A 117 4.57 -3.36 2.60
C LEU A 117 6.00 -3.04 2.15
N VAL A 118 6.86 -2.52 3.05
CA VAL A 118 8.28 -2.29 2.76
C VAL A 118 8.95 -3.58 2.29
N GLU A 119 8.76 -4.68 3.01
CA GLU A 119 9.33 -5.99 2.64
C GLU A 119 8.83 -6.46 1.27
N ARG A 120 7.53 -6.34 0.98
CA ARG A 120 6.97 -6.72 -0.32
C ARG A 120 7.52 -5.88 -1.47
N ILE A 121 7.70 -4.57 -1.27
CA ILE A 121 8.28 -3.68 -2.27
C ILE A 121 9.75 -4.04 -2.51
N GLU A 122 10.54 -4.29 -1.47
CA GLU A 122 11.95 -4.67 -1.61
C GLU A 122 12.14 -6.02 -2.31
N GLU A 123 11.28 -7.00 -2.05
CA GLU A 123 11.22 -8.23 -2.84
C GLU A 123 10.85 -7.95 -4.30
N GLY A 124 9.92 -7.03 -4.54
CA GLY A 124 9.58 -6.54 -5.87
C GLY A 124 10.77 -5.90 -6.59
N VAL A 125 11.58 -5.10 -5.89
CA VAL A 125 12.79 -4.47 -6.43
C VAL A 125 13.77 -5.55 -6.89
N LYS A 126 14.07 -6.54 -6.03
CA LYS A 126 14.94 -7.67 -6.38
C LYS A 126 14.43 -8.44 -7.60
N TRP A 127 13.11 -8.67 -7.66
CA TRP A 127 12.47 -9.33 -8.81
C TRP A 127 12.69 -8.56 -10.12
N VAL A 128 12.56 -7.23 -10.12
CA VAL A 128 12.84 -6.41 -11.32
C VAL A 128 14.33 -6.41 -11.65
N GLU A 129 15.21 -6.27 -10.65
CA GLU A 129 16.66 -6.26 -10.83
C GLU A 129 17.18 -7.56 -11.48
N GLU A 130 16.66 -8.72 -11.05
CA GLU A 130 17.00 -10.02 -11.66
C GLU A 130 16.63 -10.08 -13.15
N LYS A 131 15.50 -9.47 -13.54
CA LYS A 131 15.11 -9.39 -14.95
C LYS A 131 15.93 -8.36 -15.72
N ARG A 132 16.28 -7.24 -15.08
CA ARG A 132 17.09 -6.16 -15.65
C ARG A 132 18.55 -6.59 -15.87
N ARG A 133 19.10 -7.48 -15.05
CA ARG A 133 20.47 -8.02 -15.20
C ARG A 133 20.73 -8.71 -16.55
N ASN A 134 19.69 -9.25 -17.19
CA ASN A 134 19.79 -10.00 -18.44
C ASN A 134 19.50 -9.15 -19.69
N VAL A 135 19.44 -7.84 -19.54
CA VAL A 135 19.16 -6.91 -20.64
C VAL A 135 20.43 -6.68 -21.47
N SER A 136 20.32 -6.79 -22.79
CA SER A 136 21.41 -6.57 -23.75
C SER A 136 21.39 -5.20 -24.42
N PHE A 137 20.49 -4.31 -24.00
CA PHE A 137 20.27 -3.00 -24.62
C PHE A 137 20.66 -1.84 -23.69
N GLY A 138 21.10 -0.74 -24.30
CA GLY A 138 21.39 0.51 -23.60
C GLY A 138 20.14 1.38 -23.41
N PRO A 139 20.22 2.40 -22.53
CA PRO A 139 19.10 3.31 -22.25
C PRO A 139 18.65 4.15 -23.46
N ALA A 140 19.51 4.31 -24.48
CA ALA A 140 19.16 5.02 -25.72
C ALA A 140 18.24 4.22 -26.65
N GLN A 141 18.15 2.89 -26.48
CA GLN A 141 17.32 2.01 -27.30
C GLN A 141 15.87 1.98 -26.76
N LEU A 142 15.17 3.11 -26.87
CA LEU A 142 13.83 3.30 -26.28
C LEU A 142 12.80 2.26 -26.70
N ASP A 143 12.86 1.79 -27.95
CA ASP A 143 11.96 0.74 -28.45
C ASP A 143 12.21 -0.61 -27.77
N GLU A 144 13.47 -0.92 -27.44
CA GLU A 144 13.83 -2.15 -26.74
C GLU A 144 13.46 -2.08 -25.26
N VAL A 145 13.66 -0.93 -24.63
CA VAL A 145 13.17 -0.63 -23.28
C VAL A 145 11.66 -0.86 -23.23
N LYS A 146 10.91 -0.23 -24.13
CA LYS A 146 9.44 -0.37 -24.18
C LYS A 146 9.00 -1.81 -24.37
N ARG A 147 9.61 -2.54 -25.30
CA ARG A 147 9.31 -3.97 -25.51
C ARG A 147 9.62 -4.83 -24.28
N TRP A 148 10.67 -4.50 -23.54
CA TRP A 148 11.01 -5.20 -22.30
C TRP A 148 9.99 -4.89 -21.20
N GLU A 149 9.62 -3.63 -21.01
CA GLU A 149 8.63 -3.20 -20.02
C GLU A 149 7.25 -3.80 -20.31
N GLU A 150 6.82 -3.87 -21.57
CA GLU A 150 5.58 -4.54 -21.98
C GLU A 150 5.59 -6.04 -21.61
N LYS A 151 6.70 -6.73 -21.87
CA LYS A 151 6.86 -8.16 -21.51
C LYS A 151 6.86 -8.38 -20.00
N LEU A 152 7.49 -7.49 -19.24
CA LEU A 152 7.54 -7.58 -17.78
C LEU A 152 6.18 -7.25 -17.16
N SER A 153 5.50 -6.22 -17.68
CA SER A 153 4.17 -5.77 -17.26
C SER A 153 3.14 -6.91 -17.27
N ALA A 154 3.18 -7.79 -18.27
CA ALA A 154 2.31 -8.96 -18.36
C ALA A 154 2.52 -9.96 -17.21
N LYS A 155 3.68 -9.95 -16.55
CA LYS A 155 4.06 -10.87 -15.45
C LYS A 155 3.98 -10.22 -14.08
N VAL A 156 3.63 -8.93 -13.99
CA VAL A 156 3.56 -8.19 -12.72
C VAL A 156 2.57 -8.83 -11.74
N GLY A 157 1.49 -9.46 -12.23
CA GLY A 157 0.56 -10.19 -11.37
C GLY A 157 1.18 -11.36 -10.58
N ASP A 158 2.34 -11.86 -11.01
CA ASP A 158 3.07 -12.95 -10.34
C ASP A 158 4.29 -12.45 -9.57
N SER A 159 4.53 -11.13 -9.58
CA SER A 159 5.56 -10.49 -8.76
C SER A 159 5.22 -10.63 -7.26
N PRO A 160 6.21 -10.44 -6.36
CA PRO A 160 5.94 -10.42 -4.91
C PRO A 160 4.86 -9.42 -4.50
N VAL A 161 4.90 -8.19 -5.04
CA VAL A 161 3.89 -7.14 -4.80
C VAL A 161 2.54 -7.55 -5.40
N GLY A 162 2.51 -8.11 -6.61
CA GLY A 162 1.28 -8.58 -7.26
C GLY A 162 0.59 -9.71 -6.50
N LYS A 163 1.36 -10.69 -5.99
CA LYS A 163 0.85 -11.76 -5.13
C LYS A 163 0.30 -11.23 -3.81
N TYR A 164 1.03 -10.30 -3.17
CA TYR A 164 0.55 -9.60 -1.98
C TYR A 164 -0.79 -8.89 -2.24
N LEU A 165 -0.91 -8.14 -3.34
CA LEU A 165 -2.15 -7.45 -3.71
C LEU A 165 -3.32 -8.40 -3.93
N LYS A 166 -3.11 -9.57 -4.55
CA LYS A 166 -4.17 -10.58 -4.71
C LYS A 166 -4.75 -10.99 -3.35
N ILE A 167 -3.89 -11.19 -2.34
CA ILE A 167 -4.30 -11.54 -0.97
C ILE A 167 -5.06 -10.39 -0.31
N VAL A 168 -4.50 -9.17 -0.38
CA VAL A 168 -5.10 -7.98 0.26
C VAL A 168 -6.45 -7.64 -0.36
N ARG A 169 -6.58 -7.68 -1.69
CA ARG A 169 -7.86 -7.46 -2.39
C ARG A 169 -8.92 -8.47 -1.95
N LYS A 170 -8.56 -9.75 -1.86
CA LYS A 170 -9.48 -10.80 -1.41
C LYS A 170 -9.94 -10.58 0.04
N ALA A 171 -9.01 -10.21 0.93
CA ALA A 171 -9.34 -9.89 2.33
C ALA A 171 -10.28 -8.69 2.43
N ARG A 172 -10.03 -7.63 1.64
CA ARG A 172 -10.89 -6.44 1.57
C ARG A 172 -12.28 -6.73 1.01
N GLU A 173 -12.37 -7.52 -0.06
CA GLU A 173 -13.65 -7.93 -0.63
C GLU A 173 -14.49 -8.73 0.38
N ARG A 174 -13.86 -9.67 1.10
CA ARG A 174 -14.53 -10.42 2.18
C ARG A 174 -15.04 -9.49 3.27
N ARG A 175 -14.22 -8.53 3.71
CA ARG A 175 -14.62 -7.52 4.72
C ARG A 175 -15.78 -6.66 4.23
N ARG A 176 -15.77 -6.26 2.96
CA ARG A 176 -16.87 -5.49 2.36
C ARG A 176 -18.19 -6.28 2.34
N LYS A 177 -18.16 -7.54 1.89
CA LYS A 177 -19.35 -8.42 1.87
C LYS A 177 -19.93 -8.63 3.28
N LEU A 178 -19.08 -8.80 4.29
CA LEU A 178 -19.53 -8.90 5.69
C LEU A 178 -20.23 -7.62 6.15
N LEU A 179 -19.68 -6.45 5.82
CA LEU A 179 -20.28 -5.16 6.19
C LEU A 179 -21.60 -4.90 5.44
N GLU A 180 -21.73 -5.35 4.19
CA GLU A 180 -22.96 -5.27 3.42
C GLU A 180 -24.05 -6.18 4.01
N LYS A 181 -23.74 -7.46 4.29
CA LYS A 181 -24.68 -8.38 4.95
C LYS A 181 -25.16 -7.85 6.32
N ALA A 182 -24.24 -7.33 7.13
CA ALA A 182 -24.59 -6.72 8.41
C ALA A 182 -25.45 -5.45 8.27
N ARG A 183 -25.41 -4.77 7.12
CA ARG A 183 -26.31 -3.64 6.81
C ARG A 183 -27.69 -4.11 6.37
N GLU A 184 -27.77 -5.25 5.70
CA GLU A 184 -29.00 -5.85 5.18
C GLU A 184 -29.75 -6.70 6.23
N GLY A 185 -29.11 -6.97 7.38
CA GLY A 185 -29.71 -7.69 8.50
C GLY A 185 -29.66 -9.21 8.36
N GLU A 186 -28.83 -9.73 7.45
CA GLU A 186 -28.56 -11.16 7.27
C GLU A 186 -27.43 -11.63 8.20
N ASP A 187 -27.48 -12.88 8.66
CA ASP A 187 -26.53 -13.48 9.61
C ASP A 187 -25.05 -13.31 9.18
N GLU A 188 -24.17 -13.07 10.16
CA GLU A 188 -22.73 -12.79 10.00
C GLU A 188 -21.88 -14.01 9.55
N ILE A 189 -22.40 -14.90 8.71
CA ILE A 189 -21.68 -16.09 8.23
C ILE A 189 -21.43 -15.96 6.71
N LEU A 190 -20.15 -15.97 6.34
CA LEU A 190 -19.73 -16.19 4.95
C LEU A 190 -19.66 -17.70 4.72
N GLU A 191 -20.44 -18.21 3.76
CA GLU A 191 -20.18 -19.55 3.20
C GLU A 191 -18.81 -19.51 2.49
N GLU A 192 -17.97 -20.54 2.73
CA GLU A 192 -16.53 -20.57 2.41
C GLU A 192 -16.17 -20.45 0.92
#